data_AF-A0A4V1ZRY0-F1
#
_entry.id   AF-A0A4V1ZRY0-F1
#
_cell.length_a   1.000
_cell.length_b   1.000
_cell.length_c   1.000
_cell.angle_alpha   90.00
_cell.angle_beta   90.00
_cell.angle_gamma   90.00
#
_symmetry.space_group_name_H-M   'P 1'
#
loop_
_entity.id
_entity.type
_entity.pdbx_description
1 polymer ?
#
loop_
_entity_poly.entity_id
_entity_poly.type
_entity_poly.pdbx_seq_one_letter_code
_entity_poly.pdbx_strand_id
1 'polypeptide(L)'
;MPKFPLLCALLSLGCLPAKNGPWFSGCVVYENGYEYLGKKNEFYTFSNGKAVLLADTARHPDRATFEHLPTTTTILGYPCQTLHLVEGSVSTLVYYSAAVRVNAASFSRCTAPGWAALLQATGGALPLRTVSIDVQHDVTATAEAISVQAMPLAAAEFTVDAPAR
;
A
#
# COMPACT_ATOMS: atom_id res chain seq x y z
N MET A 1 15.12 24.81 10.70
CA MET A 1 14.81 23.78 9.68
C MET A 1 13.77 22.84 10.27
N PRO A 2 12.48 22.97 9.97
CA PRO A 2 11.49 22.05 10.50
C PRO A 2 11.60 20.71 9.76
N LYS A 3 11.60 19.62 10.53
CA LYS A 3 11.77 18.24 10.06
C LYS A 3 10.49 17.74 9.39
N PHE A 4 10.68 16.98 8.31
CA PHE A 4 9.67 16.42 7.41
C PHE A 4 8.65 15.50 8.11
N PRO A 5 7.39 15.42 7.64
CA PRO A 5 6.52 14.32 8.00
C PRO A 5 7.00 13.06 7.26
N LEU A 6 7.67 12.20 8.02
CA LEU A 6 8.01 10.83 7.66
C LEU A 6 6.69 10.08 7.38
N LEU A 7 6.54 9.47 6.20
CA LEU A 7 5.31 8.76 5.90
C LEU A 7 5.54 7.32 5.45
N CYS A 8 4.85 6.48 6.18
CA CYS A 8 4.84 5.07 6.08
C CYS A 8 3.54 4.61 5.40
N ALA A 9 3.61 3.81 4.34
CA ALA A 9 2.44 3.01 3.91
C ALA A 9 2.22 1.92 4.95
N LEU A 10 1.47 2.29 5.97
CA LEU A 10 1.26 1.53 7.19
C LEU A 10 -0.20 1.10 7.23
N LEU A 11 -0.47 -0.06 6.63
CA LEU A 11 -1.79 -0.69 6.69
C LEU A 11 -1.94 -1.38 8.05
N SER A 12 -2.39 -0.65 9.07
CA SER A 12 -2.84 -1.25 10.33
C SER A 12 -4.20 -1.92 10.17
N LEU A 13 -4.17 -3.24 10.18
CA LEU A 13 -5.25 -4.03 10.76
C LEU A 13 -4.67 -4.73 11.98
N GLY A 14 -5.19 -4.40 13.16
CA GLY A 14 -4.85 -5.12 14.38
C GLY A 14 -5.12 -6.61 14.20
N CYS A 15 -4.05 -7.42 14.22
CA CYS A 15 -4.10 -8.85 14.49
C CYS A 15 -2.72 -9.36 14.92
N LEU A 16 -2.78 -10.26 15.91
CA LEU A 16 -1.71 -10.90 16.69
C LEU A 16 -0.45 -11.32 15.90
N PRO A 17 0.72 -11.42 16.58
CA PRO A 17 1.97 -11.81 15.94
C PRO A 17 1.89 -13.23 15.35
N ALA A 18 2.24 -13.36 14.06
CA ALA A 18 2.39 -14.64 13.38
C ALA A 18 3.67 -15.33 13.89
N LYS A 19 3.52 -16.50 14.51
CA LYS A 19 4.60 -17.17 15.25
C LYS A 19 5.71 -17.81 14.41
N ASN A 20 5.57 -18.00 13.09
CA ASN A 20 6.58 -18.71 12.29
C ASN A 20 6.61 -18.26 10.82
N GLY A 21 7.74 -17.67 10.37
CA GLY A 21 8.11 -17.43 8.97
C GLY A 21 8.86 -16.11 8.72
N PRO A 22 9.62 -15.96 7.61
CA PRO A 22 10.35 -14.73 7.27
C PRO A 22 9.37 -13.68 6.72
N TRP A 23 8.54 -13.15 7.60
CA TRP A 23 7.55 -12.13 7.28
C TRP A 23 8.12 -10.75 7.58
N PHE A 24 8.04 -9.83 6.61
CA PHE A 24 8.38 -8.43 6.84
C PHE A 24 7.20 -7.80 7.61
N SER A 25 7.40 -7.55 8.92
CA SER A 25 6.71 -6.42 9.54
C SER A 25 7.62 -5.21 9.29
N GLY A 26 7.17 -4.29 8.49
CA GLY A 26 7.98 -3.14 8.15
C GLY A 26 7.21 -2.17 7.30
N CYS A 27 7.86 -1.08 6.98
CA CYS A 27 7.23 0.05 6.33
C CYS A 27 7.93 0.34 5.00
N VAL A 28 7.12 0.60 3.97
CA VAL A 28 7.57 1.22 2.72
C VAL A 28 7.21 2.69 2.80
N VAL A 29 8.20 3.56 2.63
CA VAL A 29 8.06 5.02 2.79
C VAL A 29 7.86 5.67 1.43
N TYR A 30 6.84 6.53 1.30
CA TYR A 30 6.51 7.31 0.09
C TYR A 30 6.36 8.81 0.44
N GLU A 31 6.45 9.70 -0.56
CA GLU A 31 6.34 11.16 -0.35
C GLU A 31 4.92 11.67 -0.02
N ASN A 32 3.84 10.92 -0.31
CA ASN A 32 2.44 11.35 -0.14
C ASN A 32 1.61 10.42 0.77
N GLY A 33 0.77 11.00 1.64
CA GLY A 33 0.24 10.37 2.85
C GLY A 33 -1.20 9.90 2.91
N TYR A 34 -1.42 8.62 3.27
CA TYR A 34 -2.75 8.02 3.50
C TYR A 34 -2.71 6.97 4.63
N GLU A 35 -3.76 6.90 5.44
CA GLU A 35 -3.95 5.87 6.49
C GLU A 35 -5.24 5.08 6.22
N TYR A 36 -5.18 3.76 6.44
CA TYR A 36 -6.30 2.84 6.21
C TYR A 36 -6.77 2.19 7.51
N LEU A 37 -8.08 2.30 7.79
CA LEU A 37 -8.71 1.71 8.96
C LEU A 37 -9.57 0.49 8.59
N GLY A 38 -8.99 -0.71 8.70
CA GLY A 38 -9.65 -1.92 8.18
C GLY A 38 -10.88 -2.42 8.92
N LYS A 39 -11.31 -1.79 10.03
CA LYS A 39 -12.64 -2.09 10.61
C LYS A 39 -13.78 -1.58 9.73
N LYS A 40 -13.55 -0.53 8.94
CA LYS A 40 -14.59 0.16 8.18
C LYS A 40 -14.28 0.30 6.69
N ASN A 41 -13.10 -0.14 6.23
CA ASN A 41 -12.63 0.07 4.85
C ASN A 41 -12.57 1.57 4.46
N GLU A 42 -12.22 2.42 5.42
CA GLU A 42 -12.16 3.87 5.24
C GLU A 42 -10.71 4.31 4.98
N PHE A 43 -10.52 5.18 3.98
CA PHE A 43 -9.25 5.85 3.69
C PHE A 43 -9.29 7.29 4.19
N TYR A 44 -8.29 7.69 4.95
CA TYR A 44 -8.16 9.04 5.48
C TYR A 44 -6.93 9.75 4.93
N THR A 45 -7.04 11.07 4.74
CA THR A 45 -5.91 11.98 4.62
C THR A 45 -5.93 12.99 5.77
N PHE A 46 -4.78 13.59 6.06
CA PHE A 46 -4.67 14.59 7.12
C PHE A 46 -4.53 15.99 6.53
N SER A 47 -5.53 16.83 6.78
CA SER A 47 -5.51 18.24 6.40
C SER A 47 -5.70 19.12 7.65
N ASN A 48 -4.77 20.05 7.88
CA ASN A 48 -4.76 20.93 9.05
C ASN A 48 -4.92 20.19 10.40
N GLY A 49 -4.23 19.06 10.55
CA GLY A 49 -4.27 18.25 11.78
C GLY A 49 -5.58 17.48 11.98
N LYS A 50 -6.49 17.46 11.00
CA LYS A 50 -7.75 16.72 11.05
C LYS A 50 -7.74 15.58 10.03
N ALA A 51 -8.17 14.40 10.46
CA ALA A 51 -8.46 13.30 9.55
C ALA A 51 -9.68 13.66 8.68
N VAL A 52 -9.52 13.55 7.38
CA VAL A 52 -10.56 13.78 6.36
C VAL A 52 -10.77 12.45 5.64
N LEU A 53 -11.99 11.93 5.71
CA LEU A 53 -12.38 10.72 4.98
C LEU A 53 -12.33 11.02 3.47
N LEU A 54 -11.52 10.28 2.74
CA LEU A 54 -11.40 10.36 1.28
C LEU A 54 -12.36 9.43 0.58
N ALA A 55 -12.47 8.17 1.05
CA ALA A 55 -13.28 7.15 0.39
C ALA A 55 -13.65 6.01 1.34
N ASP A 56 -14.83 5.43 1.10
CA ASP A 56 -15.22 4.09 1.56
C ASP A 56 -14.91 3.10 0.42
N THR A 57 -13.87 2.27 0.59
CA THR A 57 -13.44 1.33 -0.44
C THR A 57 -14.14 -0.02 -0.36
N ALA A 58 -15.22 -0.15 0.43
CA ALA A 58 -16.04 -1.34 0.44
C ALA A 58 -16.90 -1.50 -0.83
N ARG A 59 -17.00 -0.45 -1.67
CA ARG A 59 -17.90 -0.43 -2.84
C ARG A 59 -17.18 -0.07 -4.14
N HIS A 60 -16.57 -1.05 -4.79
CA HIS A 60 -16.39 -1.03 -6.24
C HIS A 60 -16.83 -2.39 -6.82
N PRO A 61 -17.77 -2.41 -7.80
CA PRO A 61 -18.29 -3.64 -8.39
C PRO A 61 -17.31 -4.28 -9.39
N ASP A 62 -16.32 -3.51 -9.86
CA ASP A 62 -15.40 -3.97 -10.89
C ASP A 62 -14.30 -4.82 -10.26
N ARG A 63 -14.20 -6.07 -10.70
CA ARG A 63 -13.11 -6.94 -10.29
C ARG A 63 -11.82 -6.43 -10.93
N ALA A 64 -10.81 -6.16 -10.11
CA ALA A 64 -9.48 -5.91 -10.61
C ALA A 64 -8.97 -7.16 -11.37
N THR A 65 -8.39 -6.95 -12.55
CA THR A 65 -7.66 -7.98 -13.31
C THR A 65 -6.17 -7.71 -13.23
N PHE A 66 -5.35 -8.75 -13.41
CA PHE A 66 -3.91 -8.59 -13.41
C PHE A 66 -3.21 -9.55 -14.37
N GLU A 67 -2.03 -9.13 -14.81
CA GLU A 67 -1.09 -9.94 -15.58
C GLU A 67 0.35 -9.65 -15.15
N HIS A 68 1.20 -10.69 -15.15
CA HIS A 68 2.63 -10.50 -14.94
C HIS A 68 3.28 -10.11 -16.27
N LEU A 69 4.05 -9.02 -16.25
CA LEU A 69 4.83 -8.60 -17.40
C LEU A 69 6.26 -9.15 -17.29
N PRO A 70 6.92 -9.46 -18.42
CA PRO A 70 8.30 -9.97 -18.43
C PRO A 70 9.33 -8.91 -17.99
N THR A 71 8.90 -7.65 -17.87
CA THR A 71 9.76 -6.54 -17.46
C THR A 71 10.23 -6.70 -16.01
N THR A 72 11.53 -6.58 -15.83
CA THR A 72 12.18 -6.58 -14.52
C THR A 72 12.98 -5.29 -14.33
N THR A 73 13.18 -4.89 -13.07
CA THR A 73 14.00 -3.73 -12.72
C THR A 73 14.62 -3.93 -11.34
N THR A 74 15.48 -3.02 -10.90
CA THR A 74 15.99 -2.98 -9.53
C THR A 74 15.60 -1.66 -8.88
N ILE A 75 14.96 -1.71 -7.72
CA ILE A 75 14.55 -0.54 -6.93
C ILE A 75 15.09 -0.70 -5.52
N LEU A 76 15.84 0.29 -5.02
CA LEU A 76 16.50 0.24 -3.70
C LEU A 76 17.36 -1.03 -3.48
N GLY A 77 17.94 -1.59 -4.54
CA GLY A 77 18.72 -2.84 -4.49
C GLY A 77 17.90 -4.12 -4.53
N TYR A 78 16.57 -4.05 -4.58
CA TYR A 78 15.70 -5.22 -4.69
C TYR A 78 15.38 -5.55 -6.15
N PRO A 79 15.58 -6.79 -6.60
CA PRO A 79 15.10 -7.23 -7.90
C PRO A 79 13.58 -7.25 -7.89
N CYS A 80 12.98 -6.54 -8.85
CA CYS A 80 11.56 -6.34 -8.95
C CYS A 80 10.99 -7.02 -10.21
N GLN A 81 9.83 -7.63 -10.04
CA GLN A 81 8.94 -8.07 -11.11
C GLN A 81 7.88 -7.00 -11.35
N THR A 82 7.28 -7.01 -12.54
CA THR A 82 6.21 -6.06 -12.90
C THR A 82 4.88 -6.80 -13.00
N LEU A 83 3.88 -6.29 -12.29
CA LEU A 83 2.47 -6.68 -12.42
C LEU A 83 1.72 -5.52 -13.07
N HIS A 84 0.91 -5.79 -14.08
CA HIS A 84 -0.06 -4.84 -14.59
C HIS A 84 -1.41 -5.17 -13.93
N LEU A 85 -1.98 -4.21 -13.23
CA LEU A 85 -3.25 -4.29 -12.51
C LEU A 85 -4.23 -3.32 -13.16
N VAL A 86 -5.44 -3.77 -13.51
CA VAL A 86 -6.49 -2.94 -14.10
C VAL A 86 -7.73 -3.00 -13.23
N GLU A 87 -8.25 -1.84 -12.81
CA GLU A 87 -9.48 -1.70 -12.03
C GLU A 87 -10.33 -0.59 -12.64
N GLY A 88 -11.45 -0.97 -13.29
CA GLY A 88 -12.29 -0.03 -14.04
C GLY A 88 -11.51 0.66 -15.16
N SER A 89 -11.43 2.00 -15.10
CA SER A 89 -10.67 2.83 -16.04
C SER A 89 -9.21 3.08 -15.66
N VAL A 90 -8.77 2.59 -14.49
CA VAL A 90 -7.43 2.82 -13.98
C VAL A 90 -6.55 1.62 -14.28
N SER A 91 -5.45 1.87 -15.01
CA SER A 91 -4.36 0.92 -15.22
C SER A 91 -3.20 1.26 -14.29
N THR A 92 -2.65 0.28 -13.59
CA THR A 92 -1.51 0.47 -12.69
C THR A 92 -0.42 -0.56 -12.99
N LEU A 93 0.78 -0.08 -13.30
CA LEU A 93 1.99 -0.90 -13.29
C LEU A 93 2.54 -0.92 -11.86
N VAL A 94 2.71 -2.11 -11.31
CA VAL A 94 3.24 -2.35 -9.97
C VAL A 94 4.57 -3.08 -10.08
N TYR A 95 5.64 -2.43 -9.62
CA TYR A 95 6.95 -3.04 -9.47
C TYR A 95 7.09 -3.53 -8.03
N TYR A 96 7.25 -4.83 -7.84
CA TYR A 96 7.30 -5.45 -6.51
C TYR A 96 8.45 -6.44 -6.41
N SER A 97 8.92 -6.69 -5.19
CA SER A 97 9.93 -7.71 -4.92
C SER A 97 9.38 -8.76 -3.95
N ALA A 98 9.50 -10.04 -4.30
CA ALA A 98 9.13 -11.15 -3.41
C ALA A 98 9.95 -11.17 -2.10
N ALA A 99 11.10 -10.47 -2.06
CA ALA A 99 11.90 -10.29 -0.86
C ALA A 99 11.27 -9.30 0.15
N VAL A 100 10.37 -8.43 -0.30
CA VAL A 100 9.68 -7.43 0.54
C VAL A 100 8.20 -7.82 0.58
N ARG A 101 7.82 -8.65 1.56
CA ARG A 101 6.47 -9.23 1.62
C ARG A 101 5.87 -9.29 3.02
N VAL A 102 4.57 -9.09 3.08
CA VAL A 102 3.75 -9.23 4.28
C VAL A 102 3.00 -10.55 4.29
N ASN A 103 2.45 -10.94 5.45
CA ASN A 103 1.51 -12.04 5.51
C ASN A 103 0.16 -11.61 4.94
N ALA A 104 -0.16 -12.04 3.71
CA ALA A 104 -1.42 -11.71 3.04
C ALA A 104 -2.67 -12.09 3.86
N ALA A 105 -2.60 -13.14 4.67
CA ALA A 105 -3.72 -13.55 5.53
C ALA A 105 -4.08 -12.50 6.59
N SER A 106 -3.12 -11.68 7.02
CA SER A 106 -3.38 -10.56 7.94
C SER A 106 -4.27 -9.47 7.32
N PHE A 107 -4.41 -9.46 5.99
CA PHE A 107 -5.20 -8.50 5.22
C PHE A 107 -6.51 -9.08 4.68
N SER A 108 -6.94 -10.26 5.15
CA SER A 108 -8.15 -10.93 4.64
C SER A 108 -9.45 -10.15 4.83
N ARG A 109 -9.43 -9.09 5.65
CA ARG A 109 -10.55 -8.17 5.88
C ARG A 109 -10.50 -6.90 5.02
N CYS A 110 -9.38 -6.64 4.34
CA CYS A 110 -9.26 -5.52 3.42
C CYS A 110 -9.94 -5.90 2.11
N THR A 111 -11.05 -5.25 1.80
CA THR A 111 -11.83 -5.51 0.59
C THR A 111 -11.53 -4.52 -0.53
N ALA A 112 -10.50 -3.68 -0.39
CA ALA A 112 -10.05 -2.80 -1.47
C ALA A 112 -9.61 -3.65 -2.67
N PRO A 113 -10.32 -3.61 -3.81
CA PRO A 113 -10.17 -4.63 -4.87
C PRO A 113 -8.74 -4.70 -5.42
N GLY A 114 -8.14 -3.55 -5.75
CA GLY A 114 -6.76 -3.50 -6.23
C GLY A 114 -5.72 -4.03 -5.23
N TRP A 115 -5.87 -3.72 -3.94
CA TRP A 115 -4.93 -4.18 -2.90
C TRP A 115 -5.05 -5.68 -2.64
N ALA A 116 -6.28 -6.19 -2.50
CA ALA A 116 -6.53 -7.61 -2.29
C ALA A 116 -6.03 -8.43 -3.48
N ALA A 117 -6.30 -7.97 -4.71
CA ALA A 117 -5.81 -8.59 -5.93
C ALA A 117 -4.28 -8.61 -6.01
N LEU A 118 -3.62 -7.49 -5.69
CA LEU A 118 -2.16 -7.40 -5.65
C LEU A 118 -1.55 -8.41 -4.66
N LEU A 119 -2.03 -8.46 -3.41
CA LEU A 119 -1.49 -9.36 -2.40
C LEU A 119 -1.73 -10.83 -2.79
N GLN A 120 -2.88 -11.15 -3.37
CA GLN A 120 -3.17 -12.50 -3.86
C GLN A 120 -2.25 -12.88 -5.02
N ALA A 121 -2.07 -11.99 -6.00
CA ALA A 121 -1.26 -12.24 -7.20
C ALA A 121 0.23 -12.42 -6.87
N THR A 122 0.72 -11.70 -5.86
CA THR A 122 2.16 -11.63 -5.55
C THR A 122 2.58 -12.47 -4.34
N GLY A 123 1.64 -13.16 -3.68
CA GLY A 123 1.92 -13.86 -2.43
C GLY A 123 2.28 -12.92 -1.27
N GLY A 124 1.72 -11.71 -1.29
CA GLY A 124 1.90 -10.69 -0.25
C GLY A 124 3.06 -9.72 -0.49
N ALA A 125 3.62 -9.63 -1.70
CA ALA A 125 4.69 -8.68 -1.97
C ALA A 125 4.19 -7.23 -1.91
N LEU A 126 5.03 -6.35 -1.39
CA LEU A 126 4.74 -4.91 -1.33
C LEU A 126 5.25 -4.20 -2.59
N PRO A 127 4.52 -3.19 -3.07
CA PRO A 127 4.97 -2.38 -4.21
C PRO A 127 6.17 -1.52 -3.81
N LEU A 128 7.21 -1.50 -4.64
CA LEU A 128 8.34 -0.57 -4.51
C LEU A 128 8.24 0.60 -5.50
N ARG A 129 7.48 0.44 -6.58
CA ARG A 129 7.03 1.54 -7.45
C ARG A 129 5.65 1.23 -8.01
N THR A 130 4.82 2.24 -8.14
CA THR A 130 3.57 2.18 -8.89
C THR A 130 3.52 3.30 -9.93
N VAL A 131 2.95 3.00 -11.09
CA VAL A 131 2.60 3.99 -12.11
C VAL A 131 1.15 3.75 -12.46
N SER A 132 0.27 4.66 -12.02
CA SER A 132 -1.17 4.60 -12.25
C SER A 132 -1.56 5.59 -13.33
N ILE A 133 -2.39 5.14 -14.28
CA ILE A 133 -2.89 5.89 -15.42
C ILE A 133 -4.42 5.80 -15.37
N ASP A 134 -5.06 6.95 -15.20
CA ASP A 134 -6.50 7.11 -15.33
C ASP A 134 -6.77 7.91 -16.61
N VAL A 135 -7.11 7.17 -17.67
CA VAL A 135 -7.36 7.75 -19.01
C VAL A 135 -8.64 8.57 -19.06
N GLN A 136 -9.60 8.35 -18.16
CA GLN A 136 -10.86 9.10 -18.15
C GLN A 136 -10.64 10.52 -17.63
N HIS A 137 -9.73 10.69 -16.68
CA HIS A 137 -9.44 11.98 -16.05
C HIS A 137 -8.12 12.61 -16.54
N ASP A 138 -7.42 11.97 -17.48
CA ASP A 138 -6.09 12.39 -17.97
C ASP A 138 -5.06 12.55 -16.83
N VAL A 139 -5.08 11.61 -15.89
CA VAL A 139 -4.21 11.62 -14.71
C VAL A 139 -3.19 10.49 -14.81
N THR A 140 -1.91 10.84 -14.63
CA THR A 140 -0.84 9.87 -14.39
C THR A 140 -0.19 10.17 -13.04
N ALA A 141 -0.15 9.17 -12.17
CA ALA A 141 0.48 9.26 -10.85
C ALA A 141 1.59 8.22 -10.73
N THR A 142 2.75 8.62 -10.23
CA THR A 142 3.86 7.72 -9.92
C THR A 142 4.20 7.82 -8.44
N ALA A 143 4.34 6.67 -7.79
CA ALA A 143 4.86 6.59 -6.43
C ALA A 143 6.03 5.60 -6.40
N GLU A 144 7.11 5.96 -5.71
CA GLU A 144 8.29 5.11 -5.57
C GLU A 144 8.75 5.10 -4.11
N ALA A 145 9.15 3.93 -3.64
CA ALA A 145 9.72 3.74 -2.32
C ALA A 145 11.07 4.45 -2.22
N ILE A 146 11.27 5.22 -1.15
CA ILE A 146 12.56 5.87 -0.88
C ILE A 146 13.42 5.08 0.12
N SER A 147 12.80 4.20 0.89
CA SER A 147 13.47 3.28 1.82
C SER A 147 12.59 2.08 2.14
N VAL A 148 13.22 0.94 2.46
CA VAL A 148 12.58 -0.26 2.99
C VAL A 148 13.22 -0.60 4.33
N GLN A 149 12.43 -0.60 5.41
CA GLN A 149 12.93 -0.92 6.74
C GLN A 149 11.99 -1.90 7.45
N ALA A 150 12.57 -3.00 7.95
CA ALA A 150 11.86 -3.91 8.85
C ALA A 150 11.74 -3.26 10.23
N MET A 151 10.52 -3.21 10.75
CA MET A 151 10.25 -2.70 12.09
C MET A 151 9.03 -3.40 12.70
N PRO A 152 9.05 -3.68 14.02
CA PRO A 152 7.84 -4.10 14.71
C PRO A 152 6.79 -2.98 14.62
N LEU A 153 5.55 -3.34 14.34
CA LEU A 153 4.43 -2.41 14.29
C LEU A 153 3.50 -2.72 15.46
N ALA A 154 3.30 -1.74 16.34
CA ALA A 154 2.37 -1.85 17.44
C ALA A 154 1.05 -1.15 17.08
N ALA A 155 -0.10 -1.75 17.43
CA ALA A 155 -1.40 -1.16 17.14
C ALA A 155 -1.58 0.25 17.72
N ALA A 156 -0.84 0.60 18.77
CA ALA A 156 -0.85 1.92 19.39
C ALA A 156 -0.16 3.01 18.55
N GLU A 157 0.63 2.65 17.54
CA GLU A 157 1.32 3.61 16.65
C GLU A 157 0.40 4.12 15.54
N PHE A 158 -0.82 3.59 15.43
CA PHE A 158 -1.80 3.93 14.41
C PHE A 158 -2.98 4.61 15.09
N THR A 159 -2.89 5.94 15.19
CA THR A 159 -3.92 6.79 15.78
C THR A 159 -4.46 7.72 14.71
N VAL A 160 -5.79 7.89 14.69
CA VAL A 160 -6.46 8.89 13.82
C VAL A 160 -6.20 10.34 14.24
N ASP A 161 -5.41 10.54 15.30
CA ASP A 161 -4.97 11.84 15.75
C ASP A 161 -3.70 12.24 15.00
N ALA A 162 -3.76 13.36 14.28
CA ALA A 162 -2.56 13.90 13.64
C ALA A 162 -1.57 14.39 14.71
N PRO A 163 -0.25 14.15 14.55
CA PRO A 163 0.73 14.79 15.42
C PRO A 163 0.59 16.31 15.33
N ALA A 164 0.70 16.98 16.48
CA ALA A 164 0.68 18.45 16.54
C ALA A 164 1.79 19.02 15.64
N ARG A 165 1.41 19.94 14.73
CA ARG A 165 2.34 20.65 13.85
C ARG A 165 3.03 21.78 14.58
#